data_AF-A0A7C0Z5R3-F1
#
_entry.id   AF-A0A7C0Z5R3-F1
#
_cell.length_a   1.000
_cell.length_b   1.000
_cell.length_c   1.000
_cell.angle_alpha   90.00
_cell.angle_beta   90.00
_cell.angle_gamma   90.00
#
_symmetry.space_group_name_H-M   'P 1'
#
loop_
_entity.id
_entity.type
_entity.pdbx_description
1 polymer ?
#
loop_
_entity_poly.entity_id
_entity_poly.type
_entity_poly.pdbx_seq_one_letter_code
_entity_poly.pdbx_strand_id
1 'polypeptide(L)'
;LKKKFNVVKGGKFIQVFGKGADKGKAVKILSDLYRNFGTITTIGIGNAQNDEKMLEVVDIPAIVKNPDGNWVNLEIDKIYKAARIGPAGWVEIIKKFVLNYEDEKRI
;
A
#
# COMPACT_ATOMS: atom_id res chain seq x y z
N LEU A 1 13.67 -6.33 -23.57
CA LEU A 1 13.08 -6.67 -22.24
C LEU A 1 11.69 -6.08 -22.02
N LYS A 2 11.52 -4.74 -22.01
CA LYS A 2 10.24 -4.06 -21.67
C LYS A 2 9.03 -4.43 -22.54
N LYS A 3 9.24 -4.92 -23.77
CA LYS A 3 8.17 -5.40 -24.67
C LYS A 3 7.49 -6.68 -24.14
N LYS A 4 8.25 -7.58 -23.48
CA LYS A 4 7.78 -8.88 -22.99
C LYS A 4 7.58 -8.95 -21.47
N PHE A 5 8.19 -8.03 -20.73
CA PHE A 5 8.18 -8.02 -19.26
C PHE A 5 7.91 -6.63 -18.72
N ASN A 6 7.39 -6.56 -17.49
CA ASN A 6 7.43 -5.36 -16.68
C ASN A 6 8.85 -5.22 -16.11
N VAL A 7 9.39 -4.01 -16.18
CA VAL A 7 10.75 -3.70 -15.73
C VAL A 7 10.70 -2.42 -14.93
N VAL A 8 10.96 -2.53 -13.63
CA VAL A 8 10.87 -1.41 -12.69
C VAL A 8 12.22 -1.24 -12.00
N LYS A 9 12.67 0.01 -11.84
CA LYS A 9 13.84 0.32 -11.02
C LYS A 9 13.42 0.28 -9.55
N GLY A 10 13.80 -0.76 -8.83
CA GLY A 10 13.69 -0.80 -7.37
C GLY A 10 14.81 -0.01 -6.70
N GLY A 11 14.81 0.01 -5.36
CA GLY A 11 15.83 0.74 -4.59
C GLY A 11 17.25 0.23 -4.83
N LYS A 12 17.44 -1.10 -4.87
CA LYS A 12 18.76 -1.74 -5.09
C LYS A 12 18.90 -2.43 -6.44
N PHE A 13 17.81 -2.97 -6.98
CA PHE A 13 17.84 -3.82 -8.18
C PHE A 13 16.79 -3.39 -9.19
N ILE A 14 17.06 -3.70 -10.46
CA ILE A 14 16.02 -3.70 -11.49
C ILE A 14 15.19 -4.96 -11.29
N GLN A 15 13.89 -4.78 -11.05
CA GLN A 15 12.93 -5.87 -10.92
C GLN A 15 12.32 -6.18 -12.29
N VAL A 16 12.30 -7.46 -12.65
CA VAL A 16 11.73 -7.96 -13.91
C VAL A 16 10.67 -9.00 -13.59
N PHE A 17 9.45 -8.81 -14.07
CA PHE A 17 8.33 -9.72 -13.82
C PHE A 17 7.41 -9.79 -15.03
N GLY A 18 6.57 -10.83 -15.08
CA GLY A 18 5.66 -11.08 -16.20
C GLY A 18 4.73 -9.90 -16.47
N LYS A 19 4.33 -9.70 -17.73
CA LYS A 19 3.44 -8.59 -18.13
C LYS A 19 2.10 -8.59 -17.38
N GLY A 20 1.59 -9.78 -17.05
CA GLY A 20 0.36 -9.94 -16.27
C GLY A 20 0.53 -9.92 -14.76
N ALA A 21 1.77 -9.81 -14.24
CA ALA A 21 2.03 -9.71 -12.81
C ALA A 21 1.83 -8.26 -12.35
N ASP A 22 0.81 -8.07 -11.53
CA ASP A 22 0.29 -6.77 -11.11
C ASP A 22 -0.32 -6.92 -9.72
N LYS A 23 0.19 -6.16 -8.74
CA LYS A 23 -0.28 -6.26 -7.35
C LYS A 23 -1.74 -5.82 -7.21
N GLY A 24 -2.17 -4.81 -7.95
CA GLY A 24 -3.56 -4.34 -7.96
C GLY A 24 -4.50 -5.42 -8.48
N LYS A 25 -4.12 -6.10 -9.57
CA LYS A 25 -4.88 -7.26 -10.07
C LYS A 25 -4.99 -8.36 -9.02
N ALA A 26 -3.91 -8.69 -8.34
CA ALA A 26 -3.90 -9.72 -7.31
C ALA A 26 -4.82 -9.36 -6.12
N VAL A 27 -4.73 -8.11 -5.63
CA VAL A 27 -5.60 -7.62 -4.56
C VAL A 27 -7.06 -7.64 -4.98
N LYS A 28 -7.39 -7.22 -6.20
CA LYS A 28 -8.77 -7.25 -6.70
C LYS A 28 -9.35 -8.66 -6.75
N ILE A 29 -8.61 -9.63 -7.30
CA ILE A 29 -9.05 -11.03 -7.35
C ILE A 29 -9.31 -11.57 -5.93
N LEU A 30 -8.38 -11.36 -5.01
CA LEU A 30 -8.52 -11.84 -3.64
C LEU A 30 -9.71 -11.17 -2.94
N SER A 31 -9.84 -9.86 -3.13
CA SER A 31 -10.93 -9.03 -2.64
C SER A 31 -12.30 -9.52 -3.11
N ASP A 32 -12.44 -9.85 -4.38
CA ASP A 32 -13.68 -10.36 -4.96
C ASP A 32 -14.02 -11.75 -4.41
N LEU A 33 -13.01 -12.61 -4.20
CA LEU A 33 -13.20 -13.92 -3.59
C LEU A 33 -13.73 -13.82 -2.16
N TYR A 34 -13.15 -12.95 -1.33
CA TYR A 34 -13.59 -12.76 0.06
C TYR A 34 -14.97 -12.09 0.16
N ARG A 35 -15.33 -11.22 -0.79
CA ARG A 35 -16.67 -10.62 -0.85
C ARG A 35 -17.79 -11.65 -1.00
N ASN A 36 -17.50 -12.82 -1.58
CA ASN A 36 -18.45 -13.92 -1.64
C ASN A 36 -18.78 -14.53 -0.27
N PHE A 37 -17.93 -14.28 0.75
CA PHE A 37 -18.12 -14.79 2.11
C PHE A 37 -18.63 -13.73 3.10
N GLY A 38 -18.76 -12.47 2.65
CA GLY A 38 -19.28 -11.39 3.49
C GLY A 38 -18.74 -10.02 3.09
N THR A 39 -19.15 -9.00 3.85
CA THR A 39 -18.62 -7.65 3.68
C THR A 39 -17.18 -7.60 4.18
N ILE A 40 -16.28 -7.07 3.36
CA ILE A 40 -14.88 -6.83 3.76
C ILE A 40 -14.50 -5.37 3.55
N THR A 41 -13.51 -4.93 4.31
CA THR A 41 -12.79 -3.66 4.10
C THR A 41 -11.33 -3.98 3.88
N THR A 42 -10.73 -3.40 2.85
CA THR A 42 -9.36 -3.66 2.43
C THR A 42 -8.47 -2.47 2.77
N ILE A 43 -7.32 -2.74 3.38
CA ILE A 43 -6.32 -1.73 3.75
C ILE A 43 -5.02 -2.09 3.03
N GLY A 44 -4.53 -1.17 2.20
CA GLY A 44 -3.25 -1.32 1.49
C GLY A 44 -2.20 -0.41 2.12
N ILE A 45 -1.03 -0.96 2.43
CA ILE A 45 0.08 -0.21 3.03
C ILE A 45 1.31 -0.34 2.14
N GLY A 46 1.80 0.78 1.60
CA GLY A 46 2.97 0.82 0.72
C GLY A 46 4.02 1.84 1.14
N ASN A 47 5.16 1.84 0.45
CA ASN A 47 6.20 2.86 0.64
C ASN A 47 6.96 3.22 -0.64
N ALA A 48 6.66 2.58 -1.77
CA ALA A 48 7.38 2.74 -3.02
C ALA A 48 6.46 2.84 -4.25
N GLN A 49 7.00 3.30 -5.37
CA GLN A 49 6.22 3.55 -6.60
C GLN A 49 5.52 2.28 -7.10
N ASN A 50 6.12 1.11 -6.90
CA ASN A 50 5.56 -0.16 -7.35
C ASN A 50 4.37 -0.65 -6.51
N ASP A 51 3.99 0.08 -5.45
CA ASP A 51 2.79 -0.20 -4.66
C ASP A 51 1.56 0.57 -5.15
N GLU A 52 1.74 1.56 -6.03
CA GLU A 52 0.68 2.45 -6.56
C GLU A 52 -0.58 1.68 -6.99
N LYS A 53 -0.42 0.70 -7.89
CA LYS A 53 -1.54 -0.11 -8.39
C LYS A 53 -2.29 -0.91 -7.33
N MET A 54 -1.60 -1.33 -6.27
CA MET A 54 -2.24 -2.00 -5.14
C MET A 54 -3.05 -0.99 -4.31
N LEU A 55 -2.49 0.20 -4.11
CA LEU A 55 -3.10 1.27 -3.34
C LEU A 55 -4.32 1.88 -4.06
N GLU A 56 -4.33 1.92 -5.40
CA GLU A 56 -5.47 2.40 -6.20
C GLU A 56 -6.75 1.54 -6.04
N VAL A 57 -6.62 0.28 -5.61
CA VAL A 57 -7.74 -0.69 -5.64
C VAL A 57 -8.23 -1.12 -4.26
N VAL A 58 -7.64 -0.61 -3.18
CA VAL A 58 -8.06 -0.88 -1.80
C VAL A 58 -9.02 0.20 -1.30
N ASP A 59 -9.83 -0.14 -0.30
CA ASP A 59 -10.78 0.80 0.30
C ASP A 59 -10.06 1.90 1.11
N ILE A 60 -8.96 1.53 1.80
CA ILE A 60 -8.14 2.43 2.61
C ILE A 60 -6.68 2.35 2.13
N PRO A 61 -6.25 3.25 1.23
CA PRO A 61 -4.85 3.36 0.82
C PRO A 61 -4.03 4.12 1.86
N ALA A 62 -2.89 3.57 2.25
CA ALA A 62 -1.98 4.21 3.18
C ALA A 62 -0.50 4.02 2.78
N ILE A 63 0.32 5.00 3.14
CA ILE A 63 1.77 4.95 2.95
C ILE A 63 2.53 5.31 4.22
N VAL A 64 3.68 4.65 4.41
CA VAL A 64 4.63 4.95 5.49
C VAL A 64 5.81 5.75 4.97
N LYS A 65 6.53 6.45 5.86
CA LYS A 65 7.76 7.13 5.47
C LYS A 65 8.86 6.13 5.12
N ASN A 66 9.65 6.48 4.12
CA ASN A 66 10.91 5.83 3.80
C ASN A 66 12.00 6.20 4.83
N PRO A 67 13.15 5.49 4.83
CA PRO A 67 14.24 5.77 5.77
C PRO A 67 14.79 7.20 5.72
N ASP A 68 14.59 7.90 4.59
CA ASP A 68 14.95 9.30 4.40
C ASP A 68 13.93 10.28 5.01
N GLY A 69 12.86 9.78 5.63
CA GLY A 69 11.80 10.57 6.27
C GLY A 69 10.74 11.11 5.31
N ASN A 70 10.85 10.83 4.01
CA ASN A 70 9.89 11.26 3.00
C ASN A 70 8.88 10.17 2.67
N TRP A 71 7.74 10.58 2.13
CA TRP A 71 6.80 9.67 1.50
C TRP A 71 7.15 9.48 0.02
N VAL A 72 6.81 8.32 -0.53
CA VAL A 72 6.75 8.18 -1.99
C VAL A 72 5.71 9.16 -2.57
N ASN A 73 6.03 9.78 -3.70
CA ASN A 73 5.11 10.67 -4.39
C ASN A 73 4.12 9.85 -5.24
N LEU A 74 2.93 9.62 -4.70
CA LEU A 74 1.82 8.94 -5.38
C LEU A 74 0.62 9.88 -5.46
N GLU A 75 -0.03 9.93 -6.63
CA GLU A 75 -1.22 10.72 -6.89
C GLU A 75 -2.48 9.87 -6.71
N ILE A 76 -2.75 9.44 -5.48
CA ILE A 76 -3.92 8.64 -5.11
C ILE A 76 -4.81 9.45 -4.18
N ASP A 77 -6.09 9.56 -4.52
CA ASP A 77 -7.08 10.27 -3.71
C ASP A 77 -7.19 9.66 -2.31
N LYS A 78 -7.38 10.50 -1.29
CA LYS A 78 -7.57 10.13 0.12
C LYS A 78 -6.50 9.20 0.72
N ILE A 79 -5.30 9.17 0.13
CA ILE A 79 -4.20 8.36 0.68
C ILE A 79 -3.78 8.84 2.07
N TYR A 80 -3.84 7.93 3.04
CA TYR A 80 -3.37 8.22 4.40
C TYR A 80 -1.84 8.18 4.45
N LYS A 81 -1.23 9.26 4.95
CA LYS A 81 0.23 9.38 5.06
C LYS A 81 0.66 9.25 6.51
N ALA A 82 1.15 8.07 6.90
CA ALA A 82 1.59 7.81 8.27
C ALA A 82 2.82 8.68 8.61
N ALA A 83 2.85 9.22 9.83
CA ALA A 83 3.89 10.15 10.25
C ALA A 83 5.24 9.47 10.56
N ARG A 84 5.23 8.16 10.79
CA ARG A 84 6.39 7.35 11.20
C ARG A 84 6.99 6.54 10.05
N ILE A 85 8.26 6.16 10.22
CA ILE A 85 9.06 5.39 9.24
C ILE A 85 8.72 3.91 9.31
N GLY A 86 8.55 3.29 8.14
CA GLY A 86 8.49 1.84 7.99
C GLY A 86 7.54 1.14 8.98
N PRO A 87 8.02 0.16 9.78
CA PRO A 87 7.18 -0.58 10.73
C PRO A 87 6.45 0.29 11.76
N ALA A 88 7.04 1.40 12.21
CA ALA A 88 6.37 2.29 13.15
C ALA A 88 5.18 3.02 12.50
N GLY A 89 5.27 3.35 11.20
CA GLY A 89 4.15 3.87 10.43
C GLY A 89 3.08 2.81 10.19
N TRP A 90 3.48 1.55 10.03
CA TRP A 90 2.55 0.44 9.92
C TRP A 90 1.70 0.29 11.20
N VAL A 91 2.33 0.34 12.37
CA VAL A 91 1.62 0.30 13.68
C VAL A 91 0.62 1.45 13.82
N GLU A 92 1.00 2.65 13.40
CA GLU A 92 0.12 3.83 13.39
C GLU A 92 -1.14 3.59 12.55
N ILE A 93 -0.98 3.06 11.34
CA ILE A 93 -2.10 2.74 10.42
C ILE A 93 -3.03 1.70 11.04
N ILE A 94 -2.48 0.63 11.62
CA ILE A 94 -3.29 -0.43 12.24
C ILE A 94 -4.04 0.09 13.46
N LYS A 95 -3.39 0.88 14.32
CA LYS A 95 -4.06 1.54 15.44
C LYS A 95 -5.24 2.38 14.97
N LYS A 96 -5.04 3.17 13.92
CA LYS A 96 -6.04 4.09 13.39
C LYS A 96 -7.23 3.39 12.72
N PHE A 97 -6.99 2.41 11.86
CA PHE A 97 -8.02 1.87 10.96
C PHE A 97 -8.53 0.48 11.34
N VAL A 98 -7.83 -0.26 12.21
CA VAL A 98 -8.21 -1.62 12.60
C VAL A 98 -8.63 -1.68 14.06
N LEU A 99 -7.85 -1.05 14.94
CA LEU A 99 -8.07 -1.15 16.39
C LEU A 99 -8.99 -0.06 16.95
N ASN A 100 -9.49 0.87 16.12
CA ASN A 100 -10.24 2.06 16.56
C ASN A 100 -9.55 2.77 17.76
N TYR A 101 -8.23 2.83 17.71
CA TYR A 101 -7.43 3.41 18.79
C TYR A 101 -7.45 4.93 18.62
N GLU A 102 -8.21 5.62 19.47
CA GLU A 102 -8.05 7.06 19.68
C GLU A 102 -6.82 7.27 20.55
N ASP A 103 -5.82 8.01 20.06
CA ASP A 103 -4.70 8.43 20.90
C ASP A 103 -5.30 9.22 22.08
N GLU A 104 -5.21 8.67 23.29
CA GLU A 104 -5.38 9.45 24.50
C GLU A 104 -4.50 10.68 24.36
N LYS A 105 -5.17 11.84 24.31
CA LYS A 105 -4.59 13.17 24.18
C LYS A 105 -3.25 13.22 24.91
N ARG A 106 -2.17 13.41 24.15
CA ARG A 106 -0.90 13.87 24.72
C ARG A 106 -1.17 15.22 25.36
N ILE A 107 -1.33 15.21 26.68
CA ILE A 107 -1.18 16.37 27.57
C ILE A 107 0.24 16.89 27.42
#